data_AF-A0A381XHV9-F1
#
_entry.id   AF-A0A381XHV9-F1
#
_cell.length_a   1.000
_cell.length_b   1.000
_cell.length_c   1.000
_cell.angle_alpha   90.00
_cell.angle_beta   90.00
_cell.angle_gamma   90.00
#
_symmetry.space_group_name_H-M   'P 1'
#
loop_
_entity.id
_entity.type
_entity.pdbx_description
1 polymer ?
#
loop_
_entity_poly.entity_id
_entity_poly.type
_entity_poly.pdbx_seq_one_letter_code
_entity_poly.pdbx_strand_id
1 'polypeptide(L)' 'IEGNVINVHYQGACGTCPSSTTGTLSYIETFLKDTLHRDLTVIAQ' A
#
# COMPACT_ATOMS: atom_id res chain seq x y z
N ILE A 1 -10.66 4.08 3.69
CA ILE A 1 -11.03 3.40 2.43
C ILE A 1 -12.06 4.27 1.76
N GLU A 2 -11.76 4.71 0.55
CA GLU A 2 -12.63 5.56 -0.26
C GLU A 2 -12.85 4.86 -1.60
N GLY A 3 -13.98 4.17 -1.73
CA GLY A 3 -14.23 3.28 -2.86
C GLY A 3 -13.15 2.20 -2.98
N ASN A 4 -12.41 2.25 -4.07
CA ASN A 4 -11.31 1.36 -4.41
C ASN A 4 -9.92 1.88 -4.00
N VAL A 5 -9.86 2.99 -3.25
CA VAL A 5 -8.60 3.53 -2.69
C VAL A 5 -8.44 3.11 -1.22
N ILE A 6 -7.29 2.53 -0.92
CA ILE A 6 -6.90 2.07 0.41
C ILE A 6 -5.75 2.95 0.92
N ASN A 7 -6.08 3.83 1.87
CA ASN A 7 -5.11 4.67 2.55
C ASN A 7 -4.42 3.86 3.65
N VAL A 8 -3.10 3.74 3.57
CA VAL A 8 -2.29 3.00 4.53
C VAL A 8 -1.37 3.97 5.25
N HIS A 9 -1.55 4.06 6.56
CA HIS A 9 -0.58 4.73 7.42
C HIS A 9 0.56 3.75 7.74
N TYR A 10 1.59 3.74 6.90
CA TYR A 10 2.71 2.81 7.03
C TYR A 10 3.73 3.34 8.03
N GLN A 11 3.83 2.69 9.20
CA GLN A 11 4.83 3.00 10.23
C GLN A 11 6.06 2.10 10.09
N GLY A 12 6.73 2.19 8.95
CA GLY A 12 7.92 1.40 8.65
C GLY A 12 9.01 1.52 9.73
N ALA A 13 9.91 0.54 9.79
CA ALA A 13 10.99 0.50 10.78
C ALA A 13 12.03 1.64 10.62
N CYS A 14 12.19 2.17 9.40
CA CYS A 14 12.98 3.35 9.11
C CYS A 14 12.02 4.48 8.73
N GLY A 15 11.74 5.40 9.66
CA GLY A 15 10.75 6.47 9.47
C GLY A 15 11.01 7.45 8.32
N THR A 16 12.12 7.30 7.58
CA THR A 16 12.54 8.18 6.49
C THR A 16 13.06 7.46 5.25
N CYS A 17 13.12 6.12 5.22
CA CYS A 17 13.64 5.38 4.06
C CYS A 17 12.57 5.27 2.96
N PRO A 18 12.67 6.01 1.83
CA PRO A 18 11.63 6.01 0.81
C PRO A 18 11.54 4.67 0.10
N SER A 19 12.68 3.99 -0.07
CA SER A 19 12.78 2.70 -0.76
C SER A 19 12.03 1.58 -0.06
N SER A 20 12.13 1.47 1.27
CA SER A 20 11.44 0.45 2.07
C SER A 20 9.92 0.65 2.08
N THR A 21 9.48 1.92 2.08
CA THR A 21 8.06 2.28 2.06
C THR A 21 7.44 1.95 0.71
N THR A 22 8.08 2.36 -0.40
CA THR A 22 7.56 2.10 -1.75
C THR A 22 7.46 0.61 -2.05
N GLY A 23 8.51 -0.18 -1.75
CA GLY A 23 8.49 -1.62 -2.00
C GLY A 23 7.38 -2.34 -1.22
N THR A 24 7.17 -1.94 0.04
CA THR A 24 6.15 -2.54 0.91
C THR A 24 4.74 -2.20 0.42
N LEU A 25 4.47 -0.95 0.06
CA LEU A 25 3.16 -0.53 -0.43
C LEU A 25 2.81 -1.21 -1.77
N SER A 26 3.78 -1.35 -2.69
CA SER A 26 3.58 -2.08 -3.95
C SER A 26 3.25 -3.56 -3.72
N TYR A 27 3.89 -4.21 -2.74
CA TYR A 27 3.57 -5.58 -2.38
C TYR A 27 2.14 -5.70 -1.82
N ILE A 28 1.76 -4.79 -0.90
CA ILE A 28 0.41 -4.74 -0.33
C ILE A 28 -0.63 -4.56 -1.44
N GLU A 29 -0.41 -3.64 -2.37
CA GLU A 29 -1.33 -3.44 -3.50
C GLU A 29 -1.48 -4.69 -4.35
N THR A 30 -0.37 -5.32 -4.74
CA THR A 30 -0.38 -6.54 -5.56
C THR A 30 -1.14 -7.66 -4.85
N PHE A 31 -0.86 -7.87 -3.57
CA PHE A 31 -1.54 -8.87 -2.76
C PHE A 31 -3.05 -8.62 -2.68
N LEU A 32 -3.49 -7.39 -2.47
CA LEU A 32 -4.92 -7.05 -2.41
C LEU A 32 -5.61 -7.18 -3.77
N LYS A 33 -4.91 -6.84 -4.86
CA LYS A 33 -5.41 -7.04 -6.23
C LYS A 33 -5.64 -8.52 -6.56
N ASP A 34 -4.74 -9.38 -6.10
CA ASP A 34 -4.81 -10.82 -6.35
C ASP A 34 -5.83 -11.52 -5.45
N THR A 35 -6.03 -11.05 -4.23
CA THR A 35 -6.87 -11.71 -3.23
C THR A 35 -8.31 -11.18 -3.16
N LEU A 36 -8.54 -9.93 -3.55
CA LEU A 36 -9.85 -9.27 -3.42
C LEU A 36 -10.38 -8.79 -4.76
N HIS A 37 -9.72 -7.79 -5.38
CA HIS A 37 -10.20 -7.19 -6.62
C HIS A 37 -9.12 -6.36 -7.32
N ARG A 38 -9.01 -6.47 -8.66
CA ARG A 38 -7.89 -5.90 -9.43
C ARG A 38 -7.81 -4.37 -9.48
N ASP A 39 -8.90 -3.68 -9.19
CA ASP A 39 -9.07 -2.22 -9.30
C ASP A 39 -8.77 -1.48 -7.99
N LEU A 40 -8.35 -2.22 -6.95
CA LEU A 40 -7.86 -1.64 -5.71
C LEU A 40 -6.57 -0.87 -5.94
N THR A 41 -6.40 0.27 -5.27
CA THR A 41 -5.20 1.11 -5.30
C THR A 41 -4.77 1.43 -3.87
N VAL A 42 -3.48 1.36 -3.58
CA VAL A 42 -2.93 1.63 -2.25
C VAL A 42 -2.13 2.91 -2.27
N ILE A 43 -2.38 3.81 -1.31
CA ILE A 43 -1.61 5.04 -1.14
C ILE A 43 -1.15 5.23 0.30
N ALA A 44 0.03 5.83 0.46
CA ALA A 44 0.56 6.22 1.76
C ALA A 44 -0.20 7.46 2.27
N GLN A 45 -0.57 7.45 3.55
CA GLN A 45 -1.20 8.58 4.24
C GLN A 45 -0.33 9.11 5.39
#